data_AF-A0A1Z8SSI8-F1
#
_entry.id   AF-A0A1Z8SSI8-F1
#
_cell.length_a   1.000
_cell.length_b   1.000
_cell.length_c   1.000
_cell.angle_alpha   90.00
_cell.angle_beta   90.00
_cell.angle_gamma   90.00
#
_symmetry.space_group_name_H-M   'P 1'
#
loop_
_entity.id
_entity.type
_entity.pdbx_description
1 polymer ?
#
loop_
_entity_poly.entity_id
_entity_poly.type
_entity_poly.pdbx_seq_one_letter_code
_entity_poly.pdbx_strand_id
1 'polypeptide(L)'
;MISALILAMSLMTQSSQVEDPSQSPPNPALAPYVKLSPPEDRFWVGADLNAAWIESKDRGTPIIAIVLRDGDPICDSWTQQHLIDPAFRKVLEKHGVPALISLPGSNGKIHEPKQVEDDQECPIAGFEKCDQHSTGEVLIKDLPLPTLLPMIYLIDEDPKKSIPIPQEIPFRGAPALEEYLSKSSKDKKPNRTQYRFLLKHLDRAWEYDQQDEFEKGCRELVAAKRLLPLFSPRLQEVWDQAYAPYRGMGIQMIRRSKAAMKTNHLMGMRMLTRVAKTMADLPEGERARHMLNAYQK
;
A
#
# COMPACT_ATOMS: atom_id res chain seq x y z
N MET A 1 -48.03 38.14 -57.98
CA MET A 1 -49.29 37.48 -57.58
C MET A 1 -49.02 35.98 -57.58
N ILE A 2 -48.53 35.43 -56.47
CA ILE A 2 -49.29 34.74 -55.39
C ILE A 2 -50.25 33.66 -55.93
N SER A 3 -49.87 32.39 -55.74
CA SER A 3 -50.67 31.21 -55.30
C SER A 3 -49.94 29.93 -55.74
N ALA A 4 -49.28 29.14 -54.88
CA ALA A 4 -49.79 28.22 -53.84
C ALA A 4 -50.20 26.82 -54.35
N LEU A 5 -49.45 25.78 -53.94
CA LEU A 5 -49.88 24.43 -53.46
C LEU A 5 -48.64 23.49 -53.46
N ILE A 6 -48.01 23.16 -52.33
CA ILE A 6 -48.28 22.03 -51.40
C ILE A 6 -48.29 20.65 -52.10
N LEU A 7 -47.26 19.83 -51.88
CA LEU A 7 -47.40 18.53 -51.19
C LEU A 7 -46.04 17.93 -50.80
N ALA A 8 -45.98 17.41 -49.58
CA ALA A 8 -44.86 16.74 -48.94
C ALA A 8 -44.78 15.25 -49.32
N MET A 9 -43.58 14.69 -49.36
CA MET A 9 -43.32 13.31 -48.94
C MET A 9 -41.96 13.23 -48.26
N SER A 10 -41.98 13.20 -46.93
CA SER A 10 -40.91 12.66 -46.10
C SER A 10 -40.86 11.15 -46.30
N LEU A 11 -39.71 10.62 -46.70
CA LEU A 11 -39.35 9.23 -46.46
C LEU A 11 -38.02 9.20 -45.74
N MET A 12 -38.13 8.92 -44.45
CA MET A 12 -37.02 8.60 -43.56
C MET A 12 -36.35 7.32 -44.03
N THR A 13 -35.06 7.38 -44.25
CA THR A 13 -34.17 6.23 -44.10
C THR A 13 -33.09 6.61 -43.10
N GLN A 14 -33.44 6.47 -41.81
CA GLN A 14 -32.44 6.22 -40.77
C GLN A 14 -31.83 4.86 -41.10
N SER A 15 -30.63 4.88 -41.65
CA SER A 15 -29.73 3.73 -41.62
C SER A 15 -29.36 3.51 -40.15
N SER A 16 -30.05 2.58 -39.51
CA SER A 16 -29.66 2.02 -38.22
C SER A 16 -28.34 1.28 -38.42
N GLN A 17 -27.23 1.92 -38.09
CA GLN A 17 -25.98 1.21 -37.83
C GLN A 17 -26.25 0.30 -36.63
N VAL A 18 -26.26 -1.01 -36.89
CA VAL A 18 -26.19 -2.03 -35.86
C VAL A 18 -24.80 -1.92 -35.26
N GLU A 19 -24.70 -1.32 -34.06
CA GLU A 19 -23.47 -1.36 -33.26
C GLU A 19 -23.14 -2.83 -32.95
N ASP A 20 -21.98 -3.26 -33.42
CA ASP A 20 -21.41 -4.56 -33.10
C ASP A 20 -21.09 -4.59 -31.58
N PRO A 21 -21.71 -5.49 -30.79
CA PRO A 21 -21.48 -5.57 -29.34
C PRO A 21 -20.06 -6.04 -28.96
N SER A 22 -19.19 -6.28 -29.94
CA SER A 22 -17.77 -6.61 -29.75
C SER A 22 -16.86 -5.41 -29.42
N GLN A 23 -17.32 -4.16 -29.55
CA GLN A 23 -16.47 -3.00 -29.26
C GLN A 23 -16.66 -2.51 -27.83
N SER A 24 -15.71 -2.88 -26.97
CA SER A 24 -15.51 -2.24 -25.67
C SER A 24 -15.32 -0.74 -25.87
N PRO A 25 -16.05 0.14 -25.15
CA PRO A 25 -15.73 1.55 -25.17
C PRO A 25 -14.31 1.76 -24.61
N PRO A 26 -13.54 2.75 -25.12
CA PRO A 26 -12.22 3.04 -24.59
C PRO A 26 -12.37 3.37 -23.11
N ASN A 27 -11.64 2.61 -22.28
CA ASN A 27 -11.54 2.84 -20.85
C ASN A 27 -11.08 4.29 -20.66
N PRO A 28 -11.78 5.16 -19.88
CA PRO A 28 -11.23 6.47 -19.56
C PRO A 28 -9.83 6.25 -19.01
N ALA A 29 -8.83 6.92 -19.59
CA ALA A 29 -7.43 6.75 -19.23
C ALA A 29 -7.24 7.05 -17.74
N LEU A 30 -7.36 6.01 -16.92
CA LEU A 30 -7.01 6.03 -15.51
C LEU A 30 -5.50 6.16 -15.44
N ALA A 31 -5.02 6.96 -14.48
CA ALA A 31 -3.60 7.04 -14.21
C ALA A 31 -3.02 5.62 -14.08
N PRO A 32 -1.85 5.34 -14.68
CA PRO A 32 -1.25 4.01 -14.60
C PRO A 32 -1.10 3.62 -13.12
N TYR A 33 -1.52 2.40 -12.79
CA TYR A 33 -1.34 1.85 -11.45
C TYR A 33 0.13 1.95 -11.06
N VAL A 34 0.40 2.62 -9.93
CA VAL A 34 1.74 2.68 -9.37
C VAL A 34 1.93 1.40 -8.58
N LYS A 35 2.79 0.49 -9.09
CA LYS A 35 3.17 -0.72 -8.37
C LYS A 35 3.70 -0.36 -6.99
N LEU A 36 3.11 -0.94 -5.95
CA LEU A 36 3.49 -0.66 -4.57
C LEU A 36 4.37 -1.78 -4.06
N SER A 37 5.68 -1.65 -4.27
CA SER A 37 6.66 -2.58 -3.71
C SER A 37 6.43 -2.71 -2.19
N PRO A 38 5.97 -3.86 -1.68
CA PRO A 38 5.77 -4.02 -0.25
C PRO A 38 7.13 -3.84 0.45
N PRO A 39 7.18 -3.19 1.63
CA PRO A 39 8.42 -3.07 2.38
C PRO A 39 9.08 -4.45 2.55
N GLU A 40 10.40 -4.55 2.58
CA GLU A 40 11.09 -5.79 2.97
C GLU A 40 11.20 -5.89 4.51
N ASP A 41 11.63 -7.02 5.06
CA ASP A 41 11.93 -7.18 6.51
C ASP A 41 13.23 -6.44 6.90
N ARG A 42 13.33 -5.18 6.47
CA ARG A 42 14.50 -4.34 6.56
C ARG A 42 14.14 -2.97 7.12
N PHE A 43 15.15 -2.30 7.67
CA PHE A 43 15.04 -0.91 8.09
C PHE A 43 14.95 -0.01 6.87
N TRP A 44 14.18 1.07 6.97
CA TRP A 44 14.28 2.14 5.97
C TRP A 44 15.56 2.93 6.21
N VAL A 45 16.37 3.07 5.17
CA VAL A 45 17.71 3.67 5.25
C VAL A 45 17.93 4.64 4.10
N GLY A 46 18.74 5.66 4.35
CA GLY A 46 19.20 6.58 3.32
C GLY A 46 18.11 7.13 2.40
N ALA A 47 18.24 6.91 1.08
CA ALA A 47 17.33 7.43 0.07
C ALA A 47 15.90 6.86 0.21
N ASP A 48 15.75 5.70 0.84
CA ASP A 48 14.45 5.04 1.04
C ASP A 48 13.66 5.62 2.23
N LEU A 49 14.18 6.63 2.94
CA LEU A 49 13.49 7.25 4.08
C LEU A 49 12.18 7.95 3.69
N ASN A 50 12.01 8.34 2.42
CA ASN A 50 10.72 8.80 1.92
C ASN A 50 9.65 7.71 1.96
N ALA A 51 10.02 6.44 1.73
CA ALA A 51 9.09 5.32 1.85
C ALA A 51 8.70 5.06 3.32
N ALA A 52 9.60 5.34 4.28
CA ALA A 52 9.25 5.32 5.71
C ALA A 52 8.13 6.30 6.05
N TRP A 53 8.17 7.52 5.48
CA TRP A 53 7.11 8.52 5.65
C TRP A 53 5.79 8.09 5.05
N ILE A 54 5.82 7.49 3.85
CA ILE A 54 4.61 6.97 3.21
C ILE A 54 4.00 5.86 4.06
N GLU A 55 4.82 4.89 4.50
CA GLU A 55 4.36 3.80 5.37
C GLU A 55 3.80 4.35 6.71
N SER A 56 4.48 5.33 7.31
CA SER A 56 4.07 5.95 8.57
C SER A 56 2.70 6.62 8.46
N LYS A 57 2.48 7.40 7.39
CA LYS A 57 1.20 8.05 7.10
C LYS A 57 0.10 7.04 6.79
N ASP A 58 0.41 5.99 6.03
CA ASP A 58 -0.57 4.96 5.68
C ASP A 58 -1.04 4.17 6.89
N ARG A 59 -0.13 3.85 7.80
CA ARG A 59 -0.41 3.11 9.03
C ARG A 59 -0.92 4.02 10.15
N GLY A 60 -0.72 5.33 10.04
CA GLY A 60 -0.99 6.30 11.11
C GLY A 60 -0.18 5.99 12.37
N THR A 61 1.10 5.61 12.20
CA THR A 61 2.05 5.24 13.26
C THR A 61 3.34 6.05 13.12
N PRO A 62 4.04 6.37 14.22
CA PRO A 62 5.28 7.14 14.16
C PRO A 62 6.40 6.38 13.43
N ILE A 63 7.33 7.13 12.87
CA ILE A 63 8.65 6.62 12.48
C ILE A 63 9.47 6.43 13.76
N ILE A 64 10.06 5.26 13.92
CA ILE A 64 11.01 4.98 15.00
C ILE A 64 12.41 5.12 14.40
N ALA A 65 12.98 6.32 14.53
CA ALA A 65 14.27 6.66 13.97
C ALA A 65 15.40 6.28 14.94
N ILE A 66 16.22 5.32 14.51
CA ILE A 66 17.39 4.83 15.26
C ILE A 66 18.60 5.56 14.69
N VAL A 67 19.22 6.40 15.52
CA VAL A 67 20.39 7.20 15.17
C VAL A 67 21.63 6.54 15.76
N LEU A 68 22.58 6.24 14.88
CA LEU A 68 23.85 5.61 15.17
C LEU A 68 25.01 6.53 14.79
N ARG A 69 26.22 6.19 15.21
CA ARG A 69 27.45 6.80 14.73
C ARG A 69 28.39 5.74 14.18
N ASP A 70 28.89 6.00 12.99
CA ASP A 70 29.85 5.14 12.32
C ASP A 70 31.20 5.12 13.07
N GLY A 71 31.77 3.93 13.22
CA GLY A 71 33.04 3.69 13.91
C GLY A 71 32.99 3.92 15.43
N ASP A 72 31.79 4.08 16.02
CA ASP A 72 31.60 4.08 17.47
C ASP A 72 31.43 2.62 17.95
N PRO A 73 32.38 2.09 18.75
CA PRO A 73 32.32 0.71 19.23
C PRO A 73 31.03 0.37 19.99
N ILE A 74 30.41 1.35 20.65
CA ILE A 74 29.15 1.16 21.36
C ILE A 74 28.02 0.95 20.36
N CYS A 75 27.96 1.77 19.29
CA CYS A 75 26.96 1.62 18.23
C CYS A 75 27.14 0.28 17.50
N ASP A 76 28.38 -0.10 17.15
CA ASP A 76 28.66 -1.34 16.44
C ASP A 76 28.22 -2.56 17.25
N SER A 77 28.59 -2.62 18.54
CA SER A 77 28.17 -3.70 19.44
C SER A 77 26.65 -3.72 19.64
N TRP A 78 26.04 -2.55 19.85
CA TRP A 78 24.60 -2.44 20.08
C TRP A 78 23.80 -2.89 18.85
N THR A 79 24.21 -2.52 17.64
CA THR A 79 23.50 -2.93 16.43
C THR A 79 23.53 -4.44 16.21
N GLN A 80 24.68 -5.08 16.46
CA GLN A 80 24.80 -6.54 16.37
C GLN A 80 23.93 -7.27 17.40
N GLN A 81 23.76 -6.70 18.59
CA GLN A 81 22.94 -7.29 19.64
C GLN A 81 21.44 -7.07 19.41
N HIS A 82 21.04 -5.85 19.07
CA HIS A 82 19.62 -5.45 19.07
C HIS A 82 19.01 -5.42 17.66
N LEU A 83 19.74 -4.93 16.66
CA LEU A 83 19.20 -4.90 15.30
C LEU A 83 19.22 -6.26 14.64
N ILE A 84 19.94 -7.26 15.14
CA ILE A 84 19.84 -8.65 14.65
C ILE A 84 18.77 -9.44 15.40
N ASP A 85 18.45 -9.05 16.65
CA ASP A 85 17.42 -9.69 17.47
C ASP A 85 16.01 -9.60 16.83
N PRO A 86 15.39 -10.73 16.44
CA PRO A 86 14.05 -10.74 15.88
C PRO A 86 12.99 -10.19 16.84
N ALA A 87 13.16 -10.35 18.15
CA ALA A 87 12.22 -9.82 19.13
C ALA A 87 12.23 -8.29 19.13
N PHE A 88 13.43 -7.69 19.11
CA PHE A 88 13.60 -6.24 19.04
C PHE A 88 13.01 -5.67 17.75
N ARG A 89 13.32 -6.26 16.58
CA ARG A 89 12.73 -5.86 15.28
C ARG A 89 11.21 -5.89 15.31
N LYS A 90 10.64 -6.98 15.84
CA LYS A 90 9.18 -7.16 15.92
C LYS A 90 8.50 -6.08 16.77
N VAL A 91 9.14 -5.66 17.86
CA VAL A 91 8.65 -4.55 18.69
C VAL A 91 8.63 -3.25 17.88
N LEU A 92 9.71 -2.93 17.18
CA LEU A 92 9.77 -1.73 16.33
C LEU A 92 8.67 -1.73 15.26
N GLU A 93 8.51 -2.83 14.53
CA GLU A 93 7.51 -2.94 13.46
C GLU A 93 6.07 -2.95 13.96
N LYS A 94 5.85 -3.44 15.18
CA LYS A 94 4.53 -3.44 15.82
C LYS A 94 4.09 -2.02 16.18
N HIS A 95 5.00 -1.19 16.68
CA HIS A 95 4.67 0.13 17.24
C HIS A 95 4.96 1.30 16.31
N GLY A 96 5.70 1.08 15.21
CA GLY A 96 5.99 2.13 14.25
C GLY A 96 6.66 1.64 12.98
N VAL A 97 7.29 2.58 12.31
CA VAL A 97 8.05 2.36 11.07
C VAL A 97 9.54 2.47 11.38
N PRO A 98 10.29 1.36 11.43
CA PRO A 98 11.70 1.39 11.78
C PRO A 98 12.52 2.06 10.67
N ALA A 99 13.21 3.14 11.03
CA ALA A 99 14.16 3.84 10.17
C ALA A 99 15.54 3.88 10.83
N LEU A 100 16.58 3.63 10.06
CA LEU A 100 17.96 3.57 10.54
C LEU A 100 18.80 4.67 9.90
N ILE A 101 19.50 5.42 10.73
CA ILE A 101 20.25 6.61 10.36
C ILE A 101 21.64 6.50 10.94
N SER A 102 22.66 6.54 10.08
CA SER A 102 24.07 6.54 10.48
C SER A 102 24.65 7.94 10.33
N LEU A 103 25.17 8.49 11.42
CA LEU A 103 25.98 9.69 11.40
C LEU A 103 27.42 9.33 11.00
N PRO A 104 28.12 10.20 10.25
CA PRO A 104 29.55 10.04 10.03
C PRO A 104 30.32 9.89 11.35
N GLY A 105 31.44 9.18 11.30
CA GLY A 105 32.32 9.02 12.45
C GLY A 105 32.87 10.37 12.94
N SER A 106 33.55 10.35 14.09
CA SER A 106 34.16 11.57 14.67
C SER A 106 35.18 12.26 13.75
N ASN A 107 35.74 11.51 12.80
CA ASN A 107 36.64 12.00 11.75
C ASN A 107 35.91 12.56 10.52
N GLY A 108 34.58 12.61 10.53
CA GLY A 108 33.73 13.05 9.42
C GLY A 108 33.64 12.04 8.27
N LYS A 109 34.16 10.82 8.43
CA LYS A 109 34.15 9.78 7.40
C LYS A 109 33.19 8.65 7.77
N ILE A 110 32.65 8.02 6.74
CA ILE A 110 32.01 6.71 6.84
C ILE A 110 33.05 5.61 6.63
N HIS A 111 32.80 4.42 7.18
CA HIS A 111 33.69 3.28 6.97
C HIS A 111 33.74 2.85 5.51
N GLU A 112 34.74 2.02 5.18
CA GLU A 112 34.82 1.34 3.89
C GLU A 112 34.04 0.01 3.92
N PRO A 113 33.43 -0.40 2.80
CA PRO A 113 32.73 -1.68 2.72
C PRO A 113 33.65 -2.84 3.07
N LYS A 114 33.14 -3.83 3.79
CA LYS A 114 33.88 -5.04 4.06
C LYS A 114 33.73 -5.97 2.85
N GLN A 115 34.85 -6.38 2.25
CA GLN A 115 34.81 -7.42 1.21
C GLN A 115 34.51 -8.77 1.86
N VAL A 116 33.44 -9.40 1.41
CA VAL A 116 33.07 -10.76 1.76
C VAL A 116 32.86 -11.52 0.46
N GLU A 117 33.83 -12.36 0.10
CA GLU A 117 33.86 -13.06 -1.19
C GLU A 117 33.76 -12.07 -2.39
N ASP A 118 32.67 -12.16 -3.18
CA ASP A 118 32.37 -11.30 -4.34
C ASP A 118 31.40 -10.15 -4.02
N ASP A 119 30.87 -10.10 -2.79
CA ASP A 119 29.91 -9.08 -2.35
C ASP A 119 30.55 -8.05 -1.39
N GLN A 120 30.02 -6.83 -1.44
CA GLN A 120 30.38 -5.75 -0.53
C GLN A 120 29.27 -5.62 0.51
N GLU A 121 29.60 -5.97 1.76
CA GLU A 121 28.67 -5.84 2.89
C GLU A 121 29.00 -4.62 3.74
N CYS A 122 27.94 -3.97 4.24
CA CYS A 122 28.10 -2.95 5.26
C CYS A 122 28.46 -3.59 6.61
N PRO A 123 29.56 -3.20 7.27
CA PRO A 123 29.91 -3.70 8.60
C PRO A 123 28.93 -3.30 9.72
N ILE A 124 28.07 -2.30 9.51
CA ILE A 124 27.04 -1.92 10.50
C ILE A 124 25.75 -2.72 10.22
N ALA A 125 25.31 -3.49 11.22
CA ALA A 125 24.11 -4.30 11.10
C ALA A 125 22.87 -3.42 10.84
N GLY A 126 22.05 -3.85 9.88
CA GLY A 126 20.82 -3.15 9.47
C GLY A 126 20.96 -2.31 8.20
N PHE A 127 22.19 -2.04 7.74
CA PHE A 127 22.47 -1.51 6.41
C PHE A 127 22.88 -2.66 5.47
N GLU A 128 22.37 -2.64 4.23
CA GLU A 128 22.80 -3.57 3.19
C GLU A 128 24.10 -3.07 2.55
N LYS A 129 24.20 -1.76 2.32
CA LYS A 129 25.31 -1.10 1.63
C LYS A 129 25.72 0.19 2.32
N CYS A 130 27.02 0.52 2.27
CA CYS A 130 27.56 1.71 2.93
C CYS A 130 27.07 3.03 2.32
N ASP A 131 26.65 3.05 1.06
CA ASP A 131 26.07 4.23 0.39
C ASP A 131 24.74 4.68 1.02
N GLN A 132 24.03 3.76 1.69
CA GLN A 132 22.79 4.01 2.42
C GLN A 132 22.97 4.91 3.65
N HIS A 133 24.22 5.21 4.04
CA HIS A 133 24.51 6.14 5.15
C HIS A 133 24.25 7.61 4.78
N SER A 134 24.30 7.94 3.49
CA SER A 134 24.50 9.32 3.00
C SER A 134 23.27 10.24 3.03
N THR A 135 22.13 9.80 3.53
CA THR A 135 20.83 10.46 3.23
C THR A 135 19.86 10.59 4.41
N GLY A 136 20.30 10.24 5.63
CA GLY A 136 19.49 10.37 6.85
C GLY A 136 19.26 11.80 7.34
N GLU A 137 20.06 12.77 6.88
CA GLU A 137 20.09 14.13 7.40
C GLU A 137 18.72 14.81 7.38
N VAL A 138 17.88 14.54 6.38
CA VAL A 138 16.55 15.18 6.25
C VAL A 138 15.64 14.89 7.44
N LEU A 139 15.72 13.68 8.02
CA LEU A 139 14.89 13.29 9.17
C LEU A 139 15.43 13.78 10.51
N ILE A 140 16.75 14.00 10.61
CA ILE A 140 17.42 14.32 11.87
C ILE A 140 17.92 15.76 11.96
N LYS A 141 17.80 16.56 10.88
CA LYS A 141 18.37 17.92 10.76
C LYS A 141 17.99 18.84 11.92
N ASP A 142 16.75 18.73 12.38
CA ASP A 142 16.20 19.58 13.43
C ASP A 142 16.12 18.85 14.79
N LEU A 143 16.69 17.65 14.89
CA LEU A 143 16.66 16.86 16.12
C LEU A 143 17.84 17.20 17.02
N PRO A 144 17.62 17.36 18.35
CA PRO A 144 18.71 17.55 19.29
C PRO A 144 19.47 16.23 19.43
N LEU A 145 20.63 16.10 18.77
CA LEU A 145 21.48 14.92 18.83
C LEU A 145 22.29 14.90 20.14
N PRO A 146 22.12 13.90 21.01
CA PRO A 146 22.91 13.78 22.24
C PRO A 146 24.35 13.35 21.94
N THR A 147 25.22 13.53 22.94
CA THR A 147 26.62 13.07 22.88
C THR A 147 26.73 11.54 22.87
N LEU A 148 25.77 10.86 23.52
CA LEU A 148 25.74 9.40 23.64
C LEU A 148 24.80 8.79 22.59
N LEU A 149 25.31 7.79 21.88
CA LEU A 149 24.60 7.00 20.88
C LEU A 149 24.77 5.51 21.21
N PRO A 150 23.90 4.63 20.70
CA PRO A 150 22.74 4.89 19.84
C PRO A 150 21.57 5.59 20.55
N MET A 151 20.76 6.31 19.78
CA MET A 151 19.57 7.03 20.26
C MET A 151 18.34 6.69 19.42
N ILE A 152 17.16 6.63 20.03
CA ILE A 152 15.91 6.38 19.33
C ILE A 152 14.96 7.56 19.49
N TYR A 153 14.37 8.00 18.38
CA TYR A 153 13.32 9.03 18.34
C TYR A 153 12.02 8.46 17.80
N LEU A 154 10.91 8.90 18.38
CA LEU A 154 9.59 8.78 17.79
C LEU A 154 9.31 10.05 17.00
N ILE A 155 9.17 9.93 15.69
CA ILE A 155 8.86 11.03 14.78
C ILE A 155 7.44 10.81 14.28
N ASP A 156 6.52 11.67 14.70
CA ASP A 156 5.12 11.64 14.28
C ASP A 156 4.92 12.41 12.95
N GLU A 157 3.67 12.57 12.50
CA GLU A 157 3.32 13.26 11.26
C GLU A 157 3.86 14.71 11.15
N ASP A 158 4.08 15.36 12.30
CA ASP A 158 4.79 16.63 12.39
C ASP A 158 6.27 16.36 12.75
N PRO A 159 7.22 16.55 11.82
CA PRO A 159 8.64 16.32 12.09
C PRO A 159 9.19 17.16 13.25
N LYS A 160 8.52 18.28 13.58
CA LYS A 160 8.89 19.14 14.71
C LYS A 160 8.47 18.56 16.06
N LYS A 161 7.69 17.48 16.08
CA LYS A 161 7.23 16.77 17.28
C LYS A 161 7.94 15.44 17.45
N SER A 162 9.27 15.46 17.33
CA SER A 162 10.09 14.32 17.68
C SER A 162 10.14 14.13 19.20
N ILE A 163 9.94 12.91 19.67
CA ILE A 163 10.05 12.55 21.08
C ILE A 163 11.25 11.61 21.25
N PRO A 164 12.30 12.02 21.97
CA PRO A 164 13.40 11.12 22.30
C PRO A 164 12.92 10.03 23.26
N ILE A 165 13.24 8.76 22.96
CA ILE A 165 13.11 7.66 23.91
C ILE A 165 14.22 7.81 24.97
N PRO A 166 13.94 7.61 26.27
CA PRO A 166 14.97 7.66 27.32
C PRO A 166 16.17 6.77 26.98
N GLN A 167 17.38 7.30 27.16
CA GLN A 167 18.62 6.71 26.66
C GLN A 167 18.88 5.30 27.19
N GLU A 168 18.37 4.95 28.36
CA GLU A 168 18.52 3.62 28.96
C GLU A 168 17.63 2.54 28.33
N ILE A 169 16.53 2.92 27.68
CA ILE A 169 15.55 1.97 27.14
C ILE A 169 16.13 1.16 25.96
N PRO A 170 16.79 1.77 24.95
CA PRO A 170 17.41 1.02 23.85
C PRO A 170 18.40 -0.06 24.30
N PHE A 171 19.10 0.12 25.43
CA PHE A 171 20.09 -0.85 25.95
C PHE A 171 19.48 -1.95 26.82
N ARG A 172 18.22 -1.82 27.23
CA ARG A 172 17.52 -2.84 28.03
C ARG A 172 16.84 -3.91 27.17
N GLY A 173 16.93 -3.80 25.85
CA GLY A 173 16.42 -4.78 24.90
C GLY A 173 14.91 -4.72 24.65
N ALA A 174 14.40 -5.73 23.96
CA ALA A 174 13.04 -5.74 23.43
C ALA A 174 11.93 -5.60 24.49
N PRO A 175 11.99 -6.24 25.67
CA PRO A 175 10.92 -6.13 26.67
C PRO A 175 10.73 -4.70 27.20
N ALA A 176 11.83 -4.01 27.49
CA ALA A 176 11.77 -2.63 28.00
C ALA A 176 11.27 -1.66 26.92
N LEU A 177 11.68 -1.86 25.66
CA LEU A 177 11.20 -1.07 24.54
C LEU A 177 9.69 -1.29 24.30
N GLU A 178 9.22 -2.54 24.34
CA GLU A 178 7.80 -2.88 24.21
C GLU A 178 6.96 -2.23 25.32
N GLU A 179 7.43 -2.30 26.57
CA GLU A 179 6.75 -1.67 27.70
C GLU A 179 6.64 -0.14 27.52
N TYR A 180 7.71 0.50 27.04
CA TYR A 180 7.72 1.94 26.80
C TYR A 180 6.78 2.34 25.65
N LEU A 181 6.87 1.67 24.50
CA LEU A 181 6.09 2.00 23.31
C LEU A 181 4.61 1.69 23.47
N SER A 182 4.27 0.58 24.15
CA SER A 182 2.87 0.20 24.41
C SER A 182 2.13 1.20 25.30
N LYS A 183 2.81 1.84 26.27
CA LYS A 183 2.22 2.90 27.09
C LYS A 183 1.92 4.18 26.30
N SER A 184 2.64 4.39 25.20
CA SER A 184 2.53 5.61 24.39
C SER A 184 1.40 5.54 23.36
N SER A 185 0.95 4.33 22.97
CA SER A 185 -0.13 4.14 22.00
C SER A 185 -1.45 3.80 22.67
N LYS A 186 -2.44 4.71 22.59
CA LYS A 186 -3.80 4.47 23.11
C LYS A 186 -4.65 3.58 22.19
N ASP A 187 -4.36 3.60 20.89
CA ASP A 187 -5.13 2.86 19.89
C ASP A 187 -4.30 1.72 19.28
N LYS A 188 -4.98 0.62 18.94
CA LYS A 188 -4.36 -0.49 18.23
C LYS A 188 -4.20 -0.12 16.75
N LYS A 189 -3.00 0.33 16.39
CA LYS A 189 -2.62 0.68 15.01
C LYS A 189 -2.25 -0.56 14.19
N PRO A 190 -2.37 -0.52 12.85
CA PRO A 190 -1.94 -1.62 12.01
C PRO A 190 -0.42 -1.82 12.07
N ASN A 191 0.00 -3.08 12.12
CA ASN A 191 1.42 -3.43 12.07
C ASN A 191 1.94 -3.52 10.62
N ARG A 192 3.26 -3.58 10.46
CA ARG A 192 3.90 -3.66 9.15
C ARG A 192 3.49 -4.90 8.35
N THR A 193 3.26 -6.04 9.01
CA THR A 193 2.78 -7.27 8.35
C THR A 193 1.43 -7.07 7.68
N GLN A 194 0.48 -6.41 8.36
CA GLN A 194 -0.83 -6.10 7.80
C GLN A 194 -0.71 -5.13 6.62
N TYR A 195 0.17 -4.14 6.72
CA TYR A 195 0.44 -3.20 5.63
C TYR A 195 0.99 -3.91 4.39
N ARG A 196 2.02 -4.75 4.56
CA ARG A 196 2.61 -5.56 3.48
C ARG A 196 1.59 -6.50 2.85
N PHE A 197 0.75 -7.13 3.67
CA PHE A 197 -0.31 -8.01 3.20
C PHE A 197 -1.29 -7.24 2.29
N LEU A 198 -1.75 -6.07 2.72
CA LEU A 198 -2.62 -5.20 1.91
C LEU A 198 -1.96 -4.82 0.59
N LEU A 199 -0.73 -4.31 0.61
CA LEU A 199 -0.03 -3.88 -0.62
C LEU A 199 0.17 -5.03 -1.59
N LYS A 200 0.57 -6.21 -1.09
CA LYS A 200 0.76 -7.41 -1.91
C LYS A 200 -0.53 -7.88 -2.59
N HIS A 201 -1.66 -7.78 -1.91
CA HIS A 201 -2.97 -8.10 -2.51
C HIS A 201 -3.37 -7.10 -3.59
N LEU A 202 -3.07 -5.81 -3.41
CA LEU A 202 -3.31 -4.80 -4.45
C LEU A 202 -2.42 -5.04 -5.69
N ASP A 203 -1.13 -5.30 -5.49
CA ASP A 203 -0.20 -5.61 -6.58
C ASP A 203 -0.65 -6.86 -7.35
N ARG A 204 -1.02 -7.94 -6.64
CA ARG A 204 -1.51 -9.17 -7.27
C ARG A 204 -2.83 -8.98 -8.01
N ALA A 205 -3.74 -8.16 -7.48
CA ALA A 205 -4.96 -7.81 -8.21
C ALA A 205 -4.62 -7.14 -9.54
N TRP A 206 -3.61 -6.28 -9.59
CA TRP A 206 -3.16 -5.71 -10.85
C TRP A 206 -2.49 -6.72 -11.78
N GLU A 207 -1.64 -7.61 -11.25
CA GLU A 207 -1.01 -8.69 -12.02
C GLU A 207 -2.04 -9.64 -12.64
N TYR A 208 -3.08 -10.02 -11.89
CA TYR A 208 -4.14 -10.89 -12.38
C TYR A 208 -5.03 -10.23 -13.43
N ASP A 209 -5.19 -8.91 -13.40
CA ASP A 209 -5.89 -8.18 -14.46
C ASP A 209 -5.15 -8.32 -15.80
N GLN A 210 -3.82 -8.22 -15.80
CA GLN A 210 -2.99 -8.39 -16.99
C GLN A 210 -2.95 -9.81 -17.54
N GLN A 211 -3.23 -10.79 -16.69
CA GLN A 211 -3.26 -12.21 -17.06
C GLN A 211 -4.67 -12.70 -17.40
N ASP A 212 -5.66 -11.79 -17.50
CA ASP A 212 -7.07 -12.12 -17.69
C ASP A 212 -7.66 -13.06 -16.61
N GLU A 213 -7.06 -13.08 -15.42
CA GLU A 213 -7.43 -13.95 -14.30
C GLU A 213 -8.45 -13.29 -13.34
N PHE A 214 -9.58 -12.84 -13.89
CA PHE A 214 -10.57 -12.01 -13.19
C PHE A 214 -11.00 -12.52 -11.80
N GLU A 215 -11.29 -13.81 -11.65
CA GLU A 215 -11.78 -14.36 -10.37
C GLU A 215 -10.69 -14.38 -9.29
N LYS A 216 -9.43 -14.54 -9.69
CA LYS A 216 -8.29 -14.44 -8.76
C LYS A 216 -8.11 -12.98 -8.34
N GLY A 217 -8.11 -12.06 -9.29
CA GLY A 217 -8.06 -10.62 -9.00
C GLY A 217 -9.17 -10.12 -8.07
N CYS A 218 -10.42 -10.56 -8.30
CA CYS A 218 -11.54 -10.26 -7.39
C CYS A 218 -11.26 -10.74 -5.95
N ARG A 219 -10.67 -11.94 -5.78
CA ARG A 219 -10.34 -12.46 -4.44
C ARG A 219 -9.26 -11.64 -3.75
N GLU A 220 -8.22 -11.21 -4.47
CA GLU A 220 -7.16 -10.37 -3.93
C GLU A 220 -7.72 -9.00 -3.49
N LEU A 221 -8.59 -8.39 -4.31
CA LEU A 221 -9.26 -7.12 -3.98
C LEU A 221 -10.15 -7.22 -2.73
N VAL A 222 -10.86 -8.33 -2.54
CA VAL A 222 -11.64 -8.58 -1.33
C VAL A 222 -10.73 -8.71 -0.11
N ALA A 223 -9.61 -9.42 -0.24
CA ALA A 223 -8.63 -9.56 0.84
C ALA A 223 -8.06 -8.19 1.25
N ALA A 224 -7.71 -7.34 0.29
CA ALA A 224 -7.27 -5.97 0.55
C ALA A 224 -8.38 -5.11 1.18
N LYS A 225 -9.61 -5.15 0.64
CA LYS A 225 -10.76 -4.35 1.11
C LYS A 225 -11.06 -4.55 2.60
N ARG A 226 -10.90 -5.78 3.10
CA ARG A 226 -11.13 -6.12 4.53
C ARG A 226 -10.20 -5.39 5.49
N LEU A 227 -9.04 -4.96 5.02
CA LEU A 227 -8.03 -4.29 5.83
C LEU A 227 -8.10 -2.77 5.74
N LEU A 228 -8.68 -2.21 4.67
CA LEU A 228 -8.74 -0.76 4.43
C LEU A 228 -9.22 0.09 5.63
N PRO A 229 -10.23 -0.34 6.43
CA PRO A 229 -10.67 0.46 7.58
C PRO A 229 -9.59 0.72 8.65
N LEU A 230 -8.49 -0.03 8.63
CA LEU A 230 -7.38 0.12 9.57
C LEU A 230 -6.33 1.15 9.12
N PHE A 231 -6.37 1.59 7.87
CA PHE A 231 -5.32 2.39 7.24
C PHE A 231 -5.83 3.78 6.80
N SER A 232 -4.91 4.63 6.37
CA SER A 232 -5.22 5.98 5.90
C SER A 232 -6.14 5.98 4.66
N PRO A 233 -6.89 7.08 4.42
CA PRO A 233 -7.73 7.24 3.23
C PRO A 233 -6.97 7.07 1.90
N ARG A 234 -5.66 7.33 1.87
CA ARG A 234 -4.84 7.14 0.68
C ARG A 234 -4.89 5.70 0.17
N LEU A 235 -4.89 4.70 1.07
CA LEU A 235 -4.96 3.29 0.65
C LEU A 235 -6.33 2.92 0.07
N GLN A 236 -7.39 3.63 0.45
CA GLN A 236 -8.70 3.49 -0.21
C GLN A 236 -8.61 3.94 -1.67
N GLU A 237 -7.95 5.07 -1.96
CA GLU A 237 -7.76 5.56 -3.33
C GLU A 237 -6.95 4.58 -4.18
N VAL A 238 -5.88 4.00 -3.61
CA VAL A 238 -5.09 2.95 -4.29
C VAL A 238 -5.96 1.73 -4.58
N TRP A 239 -6.78 1.29 -3.62
CA TRP A 239 -7.71 0.18 -3.84
C TRP A 239 -8.73 0.51 -4.92
N ASP A 240 -9.28 1.73 -4.95
CA ASP A 240 -10.24 2.17 -5.97
C ASP A 240 -9.61 2.15 -7.38
N GLN A 241 -8.33 2.54 -7.49
CA GLN A 241 -7.57 2.44 -8.74
C GLN A 241 -7.39 0.99 -9.18
N ALA A 242 -6.97 0.11 -8.25
CA ALA A 242 -6.83 -1.32 -8.53
C ALA A 242 -8.18 -1.98 -8.87
N TYR A 243 -9.29 -1.49 -8.31
CA TYR A 243 -10.64 -2.01 -8.53
C TYR A 243 -11.26 -1.56 -9.87
N ALA A 244 -10.80 -0.44 -10.43
CA ALA A 244 -11.41 0.16 -11.61
C ALA A 244 -11.62 -0.78 -12.81
N PRO A 245 -10.64 -1.61 -13.26
CA PRO A 245 -10.87 -2.54 -14.36
C PRO A 245 -11.92 -3.61 -14.02
N TYR A 246 -11.89 -4.13 -12.79
CA TYR A 246 -12.86 -5.12 -12.28
C TYR A 246 -14.28 -4.56 -12.22
N ARG A 247 -14.42 -3.30 -11.82
CA ARG A 247 -15.68 -2.56 -11.83
C ARG A 247 -16.26 -2.49 -13.24
N GLY A 248 -15.45 -2.13 -14.22
CA GLY A 248 -15.85 -2.07 -15.64
C GLY A 248 -16.41 -3.40 -16.12
N MET A 249 -15.68 -4.49 -15.88
CA MET A 249 -16.13 -5.84 -16.25
C MET A 249 -17.41 -6.26 -15.50
N GLY A 250 -17.49 -6.02 -14.20
CA GLY A 250 -18.68 -6.31 -13.40
C GLY A 250 -19.93 -5.62 -13.92
N ILE A 251 -19.83 -4.34 -14.29
CA ILE A 251 -20.93 -3.59 -14.91
C ILE A 251 -21.36 -4.23 -16.24
N GLN A 252 -20.42 -4.63 -17.08
CA GLN A 252 -20.73 -5.29 -18.35
C GLN A 252 -21.43 -6.65 -18.14
N MET A 253 -20.96 -7.46 -17.19
CA MET A 253 -21.59 -8.75 -16.87
C MET A 253 -23.04 -8.57 -16.37
N ILE A 254 -23.30 -7.54 -15.55
CA ILE A 254 -24.66 -7.20 -15.10
C ILE A 254 -25.53 -6.76 -16.29
N ARG A 255 -25.01 -5.91 -17.19
CA ARG A 255 -25.74 -5.48 -18.40
C ARG A 255 -26.10 -6.66 -19.31
N ARG A 256 -25.15 -7.57 -19.55
CA ARG A 256 -25.38 -8.81 -20.31
C ARG A 256 -26.43 -9.68 -19.66
N SER A 257 -26.41 -9.80 -18.33
CA SER A 257 -27.42 -10.55 -17.58
C SER A 257 -28.83 -9.95 -17.75
N LYS A 258 -28.96 -8.61 -17.65
CA LYS A 258 -30.24 -7.90 -17.90
C LYS A 258 -30.73 -8.08 -19.33
N ALA A 259 -29.84 -8.04 -20.32
CA ALA A 259 -30.22 -8.26 -21.72
C ALA A 259 -30.72 -9.70 -21.94
N ALA A 260 -30.02 -10.70 -21.40
CA ALA A 260 -30.43 -12.09 -21.45
C ALA A 260 -31.79 -12.33 -20.75
N MET A 261 -32.08 -11.62 -19.65
CA MET A 261 -33.39 -11.74 -18.98
C MET A 261 -34.57 -11.38 -19.89
N LYS A 262 -34.39 -10.49 -20.88
CA LYS A 262 -35.46 -10.09 -21.80
C LYS A 262 -35.89 -11.22 -22.74
N THR A 263 -34.97 -12.14 -23.06
CA THR A 263 -35.22 -13.24 -24.00
C THR A 263 -35.34 -14.58 -23.28
N ASN A 264 -34.55 -14.80 -22.23
CA ASN A 264 -34.55 -16.00 -21.40
C ASN A 264 -34.30 -15.63 -19.93
N HIS A 265 -35.38 -15.53 -19.16
CA HIS A 265 -35.34 -15.16 -17.76
C HIS A 265 -34.43 -16.05 -16.91
N LEU A 266 -34.50 -17.38 -17.09
CA LEU A 266 -33.70 -18.34 -16.33
C LEU A 266 -32.19 -18.16 -16.61
N MET A 267 -31.82 -17.96 -17.88
CA MET A 267 -30.43 -17.71 -18.27
C MET A 267 -29.91 -16.42 -17.65
N GLY A 268 -30.68 -15.33 -17.75
CA GLY A 268 -30.32 -14.04 -17.16
C GLY A 268 -30.16 -14.10 -15.63
N MET A 269 -31.04 -14.83 -14.94
CA MET A 269 -30.90 -15.09 -13.50
C MET A 269 -29.62 -15.87 -13.17
N ARG A 270 -29.30 -16.93 -13.93
CA ARG A 270 -28.05 -17.70 -13.73
C ARG A 270 -26.79 -16.86 -13.94
N MET A 271 -26.78 -16.00 -14.96
CA MET A 271 -25.66 -15.09 -15.21
C MET A 271 -25.48 -14.09 -14.06
N LEU A 272 -26.59 -13.53 -13.55
CA LEU A 272 -26.56 -12.59 -12.43
C LEU A 272 -26.09 -13.28 -11.13
N THR A 273 -26.50 -14.52 -10.88
CA THR A 273 -25.98 -15.36 -9.78
C THR A 273 -24.47 -15.58 -9.90
N ARG A 274 -23.95 -15.80 -11.12
CA ARG A 274 -22.51 -15.92 -11.33
C ARG A 274 -21.79 -14.63 -10.94
N VAL A 275 -22.28 -13.46 -11.36
CA VAL A 275 -21.69 -12.16 -10.95
C VAL A 275 -21.68 -12.01 -9.43
N ALA A 276 -22.82 -12.26 -8.77
CA ALA A 276 -22.94 -12.13 -7.32
C ALA A 276 -21.99 -13.07 -6.56
N LYS A 277 -21.67 -14.24 -7.12
CA LYS A 277 -20.73 -15.20 -6.55
C LYS A 277 -19.27 -14.82 -6.82
N THR A 278 -18.93 -14.50 -8.08
CA THR A 278 -17.55 -14.20 -8.49
C THR A 278 -17.05 -12.90 -7.86
N MET A 279 -17.91 -11.89 -7.74
CA MET A 279 -17.57 -10.58 -7.17
C MET A 279 -18.12 -10.40 -5.74
N ALA A 280 -18.28 -11.48 -4.99
CA ALA A 280 -18.82 -11.38 -3.62
C ALA A 280 -17.99 -10.40 -2.78
N ASP A 281 -18.67 -9.58 -1.98
CA ASP A 281 -18.07 -8.55 -1.11
C ASP A 281 -17.38 -7.39 -1.86
N LEU A 282 -17.54 -7.34 -3.19
CA LEU A 282 -17.22 -6.18 -4.04
C LEU A 282 -18.51 -5.44 -4.44
N PRO A 283 -18.46 -4.12 -4.70
CA PRO A 283 -19.63 -3.31 -5.00
C PRO A 283 -20.53 -3.87 -6.12
N GLU A 284 -19.96 -4.32 -7.23
CA GLU A 284 -20.71 -4.89 -8.36
C GLU A 284 -21.37 -6.24 -8.00
N GLY A 285 -20.75 -7.07 -7.16
CA GLY A 285 -21.36 -8.32 -6.70
C GLY A 285 -22.50 -8.09 -5.71
N GLU A 286 -22.36 -7.11 -4.82
CA GLU A 286 -23.44 -6.65 -3.94
C GLU A 286 -24.62 -6.12 -4.77
N ARG A 287 -24.37 -5.31 -5.80
CA ARG A 287 -25.39 -4.84 -6.73
C ARG A 287 -26.11 -6.00 -7.42
N ALA A 288 -25.38 -7.01 -7.90
CA ALA A 288 -25.98 -8.19 -8.51
C ALA A 288 -26.86 -8.98 -7.53
N ARG A 289 -26.41 -9.13 -6.28
CA ARG A 289 -27.17 -9.76 -5.20
C ARG A 289 -28.47 -9.01 -4.89
N HIS A 290 -28.41 -7.69 -4.77
CA HIS A 290 -29.61 -6.86 -4.57
C HIS A 290 -30.62 -7.00 -5.72
N MET A 291 -30.14 -7.07 -6.96
CA MET A 291 -31.00 -7.30 -8.12
C MET A 291 -31.66 -8.69 -8.09
N LEU A 292 -30.92 -9.75 -7.75
CA LEU A 292 -31.49 -11.11 -7.60
C LEU A 292 -32.62 -11.13 -6.58
N ASN A 293 -32.42 -10.49 -5.44
CA ASN A 293 -33.45 -10.40 -4.39
C ASN A 293 -34.68 -9.62 -4.86
N ALA A 294 -34.52 -8.65 -5.76
CA ALA A 294 -35.63 -7.89 -6.34
C ALA A 294 -36.43 -8.71 -7.36
N TYR A 295 -35.81 -9.65 -8.07
CA TYR A 295 -36.50 -10.54 -9.03
C TYR A 295 -37.16 -11.78 -8.39
N GLN A 296 -36.84 -12.06 -7.12
CA GLN A 296 -37.45 -13.16 -6.36
C GLN A 296 -38.67 -12.73 -5.53
N LYS A 297 -38.93 -11.43 -5.43
CA LYS A 297 -40.13 -10.85 -4.82
C LYS A 297 -41.19 -10.59 -5.88
#